data_AF-A0A7C4YS96-F1
#
_entry.id   AF-A0A7C4YS96-F1
#
_cell.length_a   1.000
_cell.length_b   1.000
_cell.length_c   1.000
_cell.angle_alpha   90.00
_cell.angle_beta   90.00
_cell.angle_gamma   90.00
#
_symmetry.space_group_name_H-M   'P 1'
#
loop_
_entity.id
_entity.type
_entity.pdbx_description
1 polymer ?
#
loop_
_entity_poly.entity_id
_entity_poly.type
_entity_poly.pdbx_seq_one_letter_code
_entity_poly.pdbx_strand_id
1 'polypeptide(L)'
;ALEKLDVRFAENVFVIDPVGYYDMMMLEENARIIATDSGGVQREAYFMQKPCLTLRDETEWTETVTAGWNKLVGVDVDLIVHEWRNFTRPAEQPPIFGDGTAGEKIAEVLGQVKLSFHAERVMNPMAG
;
A
#
# COMPACT_ATOMS: atom_id res chain seq x y z
N ALA A 1 4.61 5.78 -23.04
CA ALA A 1 3.17 5.56 -23.35
C ALA A 1 2.44 6.89 -23.49
N LEU A 2 2.55 7.79 -22.51
CA LEU A 2 1.94 9.13 -22.54
C LEU A 2 2.42 10.03 -23.69
N GLU A 3 3.71 9.97 -24.05
CA GLU A 3 4.24 10.69 -25.23
C GLU A 3 3.55 10.30 -26.55
N LYS A 4 2.94 9.12 -26.62
CA LYS A 4 2.21 8.65 -27.81
C LYS A 4 0.76 9.14 -27.86
N LEU A 5 0.26 9.72 -26.77
CA LEU A 5 -1.14 10.13 -26.62
C LEU A 5 -1.35 11.64 -26.84
N ASP A 6 -0.28 12.40 -27.17
CA ASP A 6 -0.29 13.87 -27.37
C ASP A 6 -1.05 14.64 -26.26
N VAL A 7 -0.98 14.12 -25.04
CA VAL A 7 -1.61 14.74 -23.86
C VAL A 7 -0.59 15.60 -23.15
N ARG A 8 -1.00 16.81 -22.79
CA ARG A 8 -0.22 17.69 -21.93
C ARG A 8 -0.87 17.73 -20.55
N PHE A 9 -0.04 17.60 -19.53
CA PHE A 9 -0.47 17.82 -18.16
C PHE A 9 -0.81 19.30 -17.95
N ALA A 10 -1.80 19.57 -17.10
CA ALA A 10 -2.12 20.92 -16.68
C ALA A 10 -0.97 21.51 -15.82
N GLU A 11 -0.88 22.83 -15.73
CA GLU A 11 0.22 23.52 -15.02
C GLU A 11 0.33 23.17 -13.53
N ASN A 12 -0.76 22.68 -12.94
CA ASN A 12 -0.84 22.26 -11.54
C ASN A 12 -0.54 20.77 -11.32
N VAL A 13 -0.03 20.07 -12.34
CA VAL A 13 0.38 18.67 -12.26
C VAL A 13 1.89 18.60 -12.37
N PHE A 14 2.52 18.16 -11.29
CA PHE A 14 3.97 17.96 -11.22
C PHE A 14 4.28 16.49 -11.45
N VAL A 15 4.88 16.18 -12.59
CA VAL A 15 5.41 14.84 -12.87
C VAL A 15 6.86 14.81 -12.38
N ILE A 16 7.15 13.87 -11.49
CA ILE A 16 8.47 13.67 -10.91
C ILE A 16 8.96 12.25 -11.24
N ASP A 17 10.27 12.06 -11.18
CA ASP A 17 10.86 10.73 -11.24
C ASP A 17 10.47 9.91 -10.00
N PRO A 18 10.50 8.56 -10.08
CA PRO A 18 10.32 7.71 -8.90
C PRO A 18 11.27 8.12 -7.78
N VAL A 19 10.73 8.25 -6.57
CA VAL A 19 11.47 8.73 -5.40
C VAL A 19 11.87 7.58 -4.46
N GLY A 20 12.78 7.88 -3.52
CA GLY A 20 13.13 6.95 -2.46
C GLY A 20 11.98 6.72 -1.48
N TYR A 21 12.07 5.66 -0.68
CA TYR A 21 11.03 5.28 0.28
C TYR A 21 10.64 6.42 1.24
N TYR A 22 11.63 7.09 1.84
CA TYR A 22 11.39 8.19 2.78
C TYR A 22 10.70 9.38 2.11
N ASP A 23 11.09 9.71 0.89
CA ASP A 23 10.49 10.80 0.14
C ASP A 23 9.03 10.47 -0.23
N MET A 24 8.76 9.22 -0.62
CA MET A 24 7.40 8.75 -0.88
C MET A 24 6.52 8.89 0.36
N MET A 25 7.00 8.44 1.53
CA MET A 25 6.26 8.59 2.79
C MET A 25 5.95 10.05 3.10
N MET A 26 6.91 10.96 2.90
CA MET A 26 6.69 12.39 3.12
C MET A 26 5.63 12.97 2.16
N LEU A 27 5.62 12.54 0.90
CA LEU A 27 4.60 12.95 -0.07
C LEU A 27 3.21 12.44 0.32
N GLU A 28 3.10 11.18 0.72
CA GLU A 28 1.84 10.56 1.15
C GLU A 28 1.31 11.20 2.44
N GLU A 29 2.16 11.39 3.45
CA GLU A 29 1.77 11.97 4.75
C GLU A 29 1.31 13.43 4.62
N ASN A 30 1.79 14.14 3.61
CA ASN A 30 1.39 15.53 3.35
C ASN A 30 0.29 15.66 2.29
N ALA A 31 -0.13 14.56 1.67
CA ALA A 31 -1.22 14.58 0.71
C ALA A 31 -2.57 14.94 1.37
N ARG A 32 -3.45 15.60 0.60
CA ARG A 32 -4.87 15.76 0.95
C ARG A 32 -5.65 14.47 0.70
N ILE A 33 -5.32 13.77 -0.38
CA ILE A 33 -5.94 12.55 -0.89
C ILE A 33 -4.92 11.85 -1.79
N ILE A 34 -4.93 10.52 -1.81
CA ILE A 34 -4.04 9.70 -2.64
C ILE A 34 -4.89 8.95 -3.67
N ALA A 35 -4.48 8.97 -4.94
CA ALA A 35 -5.07 8.13 -5.99
C ALA A 35 -4.00 7.16 -6.50
N THR A 36 -4.26 5.85 -6.43
CA THR A 36 -3.25 4.83 -6.67
C THR A 36 -3.84 3.50 -7.13
N ASP A 37 -3.09 2.70 -7.87
CA ASP A 37 -3.36 1.28 -8.13
C ASP A 37 -2.50 0.35 -7.25
N SER A 38 -1.52 0.90 -6.52
CA SER A 38 -0.60 0.15 -5.67
C SER A 38 -1.27 -0.36 -4.40
N GLY A 39 -1.20 -1.68 -4.16
CA GLY A 39 -1.70 -2.29 -2.93
C GLY A 39 -0.92 -1.86 -1.68
N GLY A 40 0.39 -1.59 -1.80
CA GLY A 40 1.20 -1.07 -0.68
C GLY A 40 0.74 0.32 -0.25
N VAL A 41 0.62 1.21 -1.23
CA VAL A 41 0.21 2.60 -1.02
C VAL A 41 -1.21 2.71 -0.46
N GLN A 42 -2.13 1.80 -0.84
CA GLN A 42 -3.46 1.73 -0.22
C GLN A 42 -3.38 1.52 1.31
N ARG A 43 -2.44 0.69 1.80
CA ARG A 43 -2.22 0.50 3.24
C ARG A 43 -1.53 1.69 3.88
N GLU A 44 -0.53 2.24 3.22
CA GLU A 44 0.24 3.38 3.72
C GLU A 44 -0.68 4.61 3.86
N ALA A 45 -1.53 4.87 2.86
CA ALA A 45 -2.58 5.88 2.93
C ALA A 45 -3.50 5.69 4.14
N TYR A 46 -3.91 4.44 4.42
CA TYR A 46 -4.70 4.13 5.61
C TYR A 46 -3.95 4.52 6.89
N PHE A 47 -2.71 4.07 7.06
CA PHE A 47 -1.90 4.38 8.24
C PHE A 47 -1.70 5.88 8.44
N MET A 48 -1.45 6.62 7.36
CA MET A 48 -1.26 8.07 7.36
C MET A 48 -2.58 8.86 7.45
N GLN A 49 -3.71 8.18 7.64
CA GLN A 49 -5.04 8.80 7.71
C GLN A 49 -5.37 9.66 6.49
N LYS A 50 -5.01 9.17 5.30
CA LYS A 50 -5.31 9.82 4.02
C LYS A 50 -6.46 9.11 3.32
N PRO A 51 -7.46 9.86 2.80
CA PRO A 51 -8.41 9.27 1.89
C PRO A 51 -7.69 8.67 0.68
N CYS A 52 -8.11 7.49 0.26
CA CYS A 52 -7.55 6.78 -0.87
C CYS A 52 -8.59 6.55 -1.96
N LEU A 53 -8.23 6.84 -3.22
CA LEU A 53 -8.95 6.42 -4.42
C LEU A 53 -8.15 5.31 -5.09
N THR A 54 -8.67 4.10 -5.03
CA THR A 54 -8.06 2.96 -5.71
C THR A 54 -8.50 2.92 -7.16
N LEU A 55 -7.55 3.08 -8.08
CA LEU A 55 -7.75 3.08 -9.53
C LEU A 55 -7.85 1.64 -10.09
N ARG A 56 -8.58 0.78 -9.38
CA ARG A 56 -8.85 -0.63 -9.69
C ARG A 56 -10.31 -0.95 -9.34
N ASP A 57 -10.86 -1.97 -9.96
CA ASP A 57 -12.22 -2.47 -9.67
C ASP A 57 -12.27 -3.37 -8.43
N GLU A 58 -11.11 -3.82 -7.94
CA GLU A 58 -10.96 -4.71 -6.79
C GLU A 58 -9.73 -4.34 -5.95
N THR A 59 -9.75 -4.77 -4.69
CA THR A 59 -8.64 -4.60 -3.74
C THR A 59 -8.57 -5.77 -2.77
N GLU A 60 -7.35 -6.07 -2.35
CA GLU A 60 -7.04 -7.00 -1.27
C GLU A 60 -7.40 -6.42 0.12
N TRP A 61 -7.56 -5.09 0.22
CA TRP A 61 -7.79 -4.36 1.48
C TRP A 61 -9.24 -3.92 1.67
N THR A 62 -10.17 -4.86 1.52
CA THR A 62 -11.63 -4.60 1.55
C THR A 62 -12.12 -3.92 2.83
N GLU A 63 -11.42 -4.13 3.94
CA GLU A 63 -11.71 -3.52 5.23
C GLU A 63 -11.52 -2.00 5.18
N THR A 64 -10.55 -1.50 4.41
CA THR A 64 -10.31 -0.06 4.25
C THR A 64 -11.44 0.62 3.48
N VAL A 65 -12.02 -0.11 2.51
CA VAL A 65 -13.20 0.33 1.75
C VAL A 65 -14.44 0.32 2.65
N THR A 66 -14.63 -0.77 3.40
CA THR A 66 -15.74 -0.93 4.33
C THR A 66 -15.72 0.14 5.44
N ALA A 67 -14.53 0.49 5.93
CA ALA A 67 -14.34 1.55 6.91
C ALA A 67 -14.45 2.96 6.33
N GLY A 68 -14.62 3.11 5.01
CA GLY A 68 -14.79 4.41 4.33
C GLY A 68 -13.50 5.20 4.09
N TRP A 69 -12.33 4.60 4.31
CA TRP A 69 -11.03 5.26 4.11
C TRP A 69 -10.50 5.11 2.68
N ASN A 70 -11.01 4.14 1.94
CA ASN A 70 -10.65 3.88 0.55
C ASN A 70 -11.91 3.75 -0.32
N LYS A 71 -11.84 4.16 -1.58
CA LYS A 71 -12.91 3.96 -2.58
C LYS A 71 -12.33 3.33 -3.83
N LEU A 72 -12.94 2.25 -4.30
CA LEU A 72 -12.67 1.67 -5.61
C LEU A 72 -13.37 2.53 -6.66
N VAL A 73 -12.59 3.15 -7.55
CA VAL A 73 -13.11 4.03 -8.61
C VAL A 73 -12.76 3.53 -10.00
N GLY A 74 -11.98 2.44 -10.11
CA GLY A 74 -11.59 1.86 -11.39
C GLY A 74 -10.96 2.90 -12.31
N VAL A 75 -11.47 2.95 -13.53
CA VAL A 75 -11.08 3.92 -14.58
C VAL A 75 -12.24 4.83 -15.01
N ASP A 76 -13.29 4.93 -14.20
CA ASP A 76 -14.43 5.82 -14.46
C ASP A 76 -14.03 7.26 -14.15
N VAL A 77 -13.84 8.06 -15.21
CA VAL A 77 -13.39 9.45 -15.12
C VAL A 77 -14.35 10.30 -14.30
N ASP A 78 -15.66 10.12 -14.47
CA ASP A 78 -16.66 10.93 -13.78
C ASP A 78 -16.67 10.61 -12.29
N LEU A 79 -16.58 9.32 -11.95
CA LEU A 79 -16.46 8.87 -10.56
C LEU A 79 -15.16 9.35 -9.91
N ILE A 80 -14.01 9.21 -10.60
CA ILE A 80 -12.71 9.69 -10.11
C ILE A 80 -12.78 11.19 -9.81
N VAL A 81 -13.30 12.00 -10.74
CA VAL A 81 -13.40 13.45 -10.58
C VAL A 81 -14.39 13.83 -9.47
N HIS A 82 -15.52 13.12 -9.36
CA HIS A 82 -16.50 13.33 -8.30
C HIS A 82 -15.88 13.08 -6.92
N GLU A 83 -15.24 11.92 -6.75
CA GLU A 83 -14.66 11.53 -5.46
C GLU A 83 -13.43 12.38 -5.12
N TRP A 84 -12.57 12.70 -6.09
CA TRP A 84 -11.43 13.60 -5.86
C TRP A 84 -11.83 14.94 -5.26
N ARG A 85 -13.00 15.47 -5.62
CA ARG A 85 -13.52 16.74 -5.12
C ARG A 85 -14.23 16.60 -3.78
N ASN A 86 -14.96 15.51 -3.58
CA ASN A 86 -15.96 15.40 -2.50
C ASN A 86 -15.62 14.39 -1.40
N PHE A 87 -14.56 13.59 -1.54
CA PHE A 87 -14.22 12.57 -0.55
C PHE A 87 -14.00 13.21 0.82
N THR A 88 -14.84 12.82 1.77
CA THR A 88 -14.69 13.16 3.18
C THR A 88 -14.24 11.93 3.94
N ARG A 89 -13.08 12.01 4.60
CA ARG A 89 -12.58 10.89 5.42
C ARG A 89 -13.48 10.67 6.63
N PRO A 90 -13.62 9.42 7.10
CA PRO A 90 -14.25 9.14 8.39
C PRO A 90 -13.53 9.83 9.55
N ALA A 91 -14.25 10.10 10.63
CA ALA A 91 -13.65 10.61 11.86
C ALA A 91 -12.84 9.55 12.61
N GLU A 92 -13.28 8.29 12.53
CA GLU A 92 -12.67 7.17 13.23
C GLU A 92 -11.78 6.35 12.29
N GLN A 93 -10.65 5.90 12.82
CA GLN A 93 -9.71 5.00 12.14
C GLN A 93 -9.59 3.71 12.95
N PRO A 94 -10.38 2.66 12.67
CA PRO A 94 -10.25 1.39 13.36
C PRO A 94 -8.86 0.75 13.14
N PRO A 95 -8.33 -0.05 14.06
CA PRO A 95 -7.00 -0.63 13.93
C PRO A 95 -6.98 -1.85 12.97
N ILE A 96 -7.31 -1.65 11.69
CA ILE A 96 -7.47 -2.72 10.68
C ILE A 96 -6.20 -3.57 10.54
N PHE A 97 -5.03 -2.92 10.53
CA PHE A 97 -3.74 -3.60 10.32
C PHE A 97 -2.97 -3.87 11.63
N GLY A 98 -3.65 -3.73 12.77
CA GLY A 98 -3.07 -3.94 14.09
C GLY A 98 -2.36 -2.70 14.66
N ASP A 99 -1.49 -2.96 15.63
CA ASP A 99 -0.90 -2.00 16.56
C ASP A 99 0.60 -1.74 16.30
N GLY A 100 1.14 -2.21 15.18
CA GLY A 100 2.56 -2.07 14.83
C GLY A 100 3.49 -3.10 15.49
N THR A 101 2.98 -4.03 16.31
CA THR A 101 3.80 -5.02 17.03
C THR A 101 3.89 -6.38 16.32
N ALA A 102 3.47 -6.46 15.06
CA ALA A 102 3.44 -7.72 14.31
C ALA A 102 4.81 -8.42 14.26
N GLY A 103 5.89 -7.66 14.09
CA GLY A 103 7.26 -8.20 14.07
C GLY A 103 7.66 -8.88 15.37
N GLU A 104 7.34 -8.26 16.52
CA GLU A 104 7.60 -8.80 17.85
C GLU A 104 6.80 -10.09 18.08
N LYS A 105 5.50 -10.07 17.75
CA LYS A 105 4.61 -11.24 17.86
C LYS A 105 5.09 -12.41 17.00
N ILE A 106 5.53 -12.15 15.77
CA ILE A 106 6.07 -13.18 14.87
C ILE A 106 7.37 -13.76 15.44
N ALA A 107 8.29 -12.92 15.92
CA ALA A 107 9.55 -13.37 16.49
C ALA A 107 9.35 -14.24 17.73
N GLU A 108 8.40 -13.88 18.59
CA GLU A 108 8.02 -14.68 19.76
C GLU A 108 7.52 -16.07 19.35
N VAL A 109 6.59 -16.14 18.39
CA VAL A 109 6.05 -17.41 17.89
C VAL A 109 7.17 -18.28 17.30
N LEU A 110 8.05 -17.72 16.49
CA LEU A 110 9.17 -18.45 15.90
C LEU A 110 10.14 -18.99 16.95
N GLY A 111 10.38 -18.24 18.03
CA GLY A 111 11.22 -18.68 19.15
C GLY A 111 10.66 -19.88 19.92
N GLN A 112 9.34 -20.15 19.81
CA GLN A 112 8.67 -21.28 20.46
C GLN A 112 8.68 -22.55 19.59
N VAL A 113 9.00 -22.45 18.29
CA VAL A 113 9.01 -23.60 17.39
C VAL A 113 10.27 -24.43 17.59
N LYS A 114 10.13 -25.68 18.05
CA LYS A 114 11.22 -26.67 17.99
C LYS A 114 11.39 -27.15 16.55
N LEU A 115 12.31 -26.54 15.82
CA LEU A 115 12.71 -27.03 14.50
C LEU A 115 13.54 -28.32 14.65
N SER A 116 12.98 -29.45 14.23
CA SER A 116 13.74 -30.69 14.05
C SER A 116 14.41 -30.67 12.68
N PHE A 117 15.63 -30.15 12.61
CA PHE A 117 16.45 -30.25 11.41
C PHE A 117 16.82 -31.73 11.17
N HIS A 118 16.29 -32.33 10.11
CA HIS A 118 16.82 -33.58 9.56
C HIS A 118 18.05 -33.24 8.73
N ALA A 119 19.22 -33.21 9.36
CA ALA A 119 20.48 -33.13 8.65
C ALA A 119 20.73 -34.47 7.95
N GLU A 120 20.33 -34.59 6.68
CA GLU A 120 20.86 -35.66 5.83
C GLU A 120 22.36 -35.39 5.61
N ARG A 121 23.16 -36.34 6.12
CA ARG A 121 24.60 -36.45 5.96
C ARG A 121 25.04 -36.17 4.53
N VAL A 122 25.78 -35.09 4.32
CA VAL A 122 26.85 -35.06 3.30
C VAL A 122 28.18 -35.12 4.04
N MET A 123 28.50 -36.30 4.57
CA MET A 123 29.90 -36.70 4.77
C MET A 123 30.24 -37.66 3.64
N ASN A 124 30.87 -37.13 2.59
CA ASN A 124 31.70 -37.96 1.72
C ASN A 124 33.17 -37.59 2.02
N PRO A 125 33.92 -38.41 2.75
CA PRO A 125 35.36 -38.26 2.85
C PRO A 125 35.94 -38.76 1.53
N MET A 126 36.37 -37.85 0.65
CA MET A 126 37.22 -38.21 -0.47
C MET A 126 38.59 -38.64 0.09
N ALA A 127 38.71 -39.93 0.35
CA ALA A 127 39.96 -40.65 0.34
C ALA A 127 40.41 -40.79 -1.12
N GLY A 128 41.66 -40.42 -1.41
CA GLY A 128 42.29 -40.51 -2.72
C GLY A 128 43.46 -39.58 -2.84
#